data_AF-A0A418Y4C0-F1
#
_entry.id   AF-A0A418Y4C0-F1
#
_cell.length_a   1.000
_cell.length_b   1.000
_cell.length_c   1.000
_cell.angle_alpha   90.00
_cell.angle_beta   90.00
_cell.angle_gamma   90.00
#
_symmetry.space_group_name_H-M   'P 1'
#
loop_
_entity.id
_entity.type
_entity.pdbx_description
1 polymer ?
#
loop_
_entity_poly.entity_id
_entity_poly.type
_entity_poly.pdbx_seq_one_letter_code
_entity_poly.pdbx_strand_id
1 'polypeptide(L)'
;AEFLEHAVQEQQHADLIAERIVQLNGKPNFNPATLTARSHAEYDESEEVQAMIRANLIAERVAIESYRQMIAAIGDKDPTTRQMLIGIMAVEEEHADDMRDLLAK
;
A
#
# COMPACT_ATOMS: atom_id res chain seq x y z
N ALA A 1 7.98 14.69 -8.26
CA ALA A 1 7.88 13.57 -9.21
C ALA A 1 7.47 12.34 -8.41
N GLU A 2 8.25 11.96 -7.39
CA GLU A 2 7.96 10.91 -6.40
C GLU A 2 6.49 10.69 -6.03
N PHE A 3 5.82 11.71 -5.49
CA PHE A 3 4.45 11.58 -5.00
C PHE A 3 3.47 11.11 -6.09
N LEU A 4 3.68 11.55 -7.33
CA LEU A 4 2.85 11.14 -8.46
C LEU A 4 3.20 9.72 -8.91
N GLU A 5 4.48 9.36 -8.86
CA GLU A 5 4.95 8.02 -9.20
C GLU A 5 4.39 6.98 -8.23
N HIS A 6 4.54 7.22 -6.92
CA HIS A 6 3.95 6.37 -5.87
C HIS A 6 2.44 6.27 -6.05
N ALA A 7 1.73 7.38 -6.26
CA ALA A 7 0.29 7.34 -6.46
C ALA A 7 -0.14 6.49 -7.67
N VAL A 8 0.66 6.47 -8.74
CA VAL A 8 0.40 5.60 -9.90
C VAL A 8 0.68 4.13 -9.57
N GLN A 9 1.75 3.82 -8.84
CA GLN A 9 2.07 2.47 -8.40
C GLN A 9 1.01 1.94 -7.42
N GLU A 10 0.54 2.77 -6.50
CA GLU A 10 -0.51 2.42 -5.55
C GLU A 10 -1.85 2.10 -6.24
N GLN A 11 -2.18 2.83 -7.31
CA GLN A 11 -3.32 2.47 -8.14
C GLN A 11 -3.12 1.10 -8.82
N GLN A 12 -1.91 0.80 -9.30
CA GLN A 12 -1.59 -0.51 -9.88
C GLN A 12 -1.68 -1.63 -8.83
N HIS A 13 -1.25 -1.38 -7.59
CA HIS A 13 -1.39 -2.32 -6.47
C HIS A 13 -2.87 -2.62 -6.21
N ALA A 14 -3.71 -1.57 -6.14
CA ALA A 14 -5.15 -1.71 -5.97
C ALA A 14 -5.81 -2.52 -7.10
N ASP A 15 -5.39 -2.29 -8.34
CA ASP A 15 -5.90 -3.02 -9.52
C ASP A 15 -5.51 -4.51 -9.47
N LEU A 16 -4.25 -4.83 -9.14
CA LEU A 16 -3.77 -6.21 -8.97
C LEU A 16 -4.56 -6.94 -7.88
N ILE A 17 -4.76 -6.31 -6.73
CA ILE A 17 -5.50 -6.88 -5.60
C ILE A 17 -6.97 -7.09 -5.98
N ALA A 18 -7.60 -6.13 -6.64
CA ALA A 18 -8.99 -6.24 -7.07
C ALA A 18 -9.17 -7.38 -8.09
N GLU A 19 -8.27 -7.48 -9.08
CA GLU A 19 -8.28 -8.60 -10.02
C GLU A 19 -8.12 -9.94 -9.29
N ARG A 20 -7.19 -10.02 -8.35
CA ARG A 20 -6.96 -11.25 -7.58
C ARG A 20 -8.18 -11.66 -6.76
N ILE A 21 -8.88 -10.71 -6.14
CA ILE A 21 -10.14 -10.97 -5.43
C ILE A 21 -11.19 -11.58 -6.37
N VAL A 22 -11.33 -11.06 -7.61
CA VAL A 22 -12.26 -11.59 -8.60
C VAL A 22 -11.87 -13.01 -9.04
N GLN A 23 -10.58 -13.26 -9.27
CA GLN A 23 -10.06 -14.60 -9.61
C GLN A 23 -10.38 -15.64 -8.52
N LEU A 24 -10.47 -15.22 -7.26
CA LEU A 24 -10.88 -16.04 -6.11
C LEU A 24 -12.41 -16.10 -5.92
N ASN A 25 -13.19 -15.67 -6.92
CA ASN A 25 -14.66 -15.56 -6.89
C ASN A 25 -15.22 -14.60 -5.83
N GLY A 26 -14.39 -13.66 -5.35
CA GLY A 26 -14.78 -12.58 -4.45
C GLY A 26 -15.35 -11.36 -5.17
N LYS A 27 -15.72 -10.34 -4.41
CA LYS A 27 -16.18 -9.04 -4.92
C LYS A 27 -15.37 -7.91 -4.26
N PRO A 28 -14.51 -7.19 -4.99
CA PRO A 28 -13.79 -6.05 -4.45
C PRO A 28 -14.76 -4.97 -3.97
N ASN A 29 -14.48 -4.36 -2.82
CA ASN A 29 -15.27 -3.25 -2.29
C ASN A 29 -14.66 -1.92 -2.73
N PHE A 30 -15.27 -1.27 -3.72
CA PHE A 30 -14.88 0.05 -4.22
C PHE A 30 -15.67 1.21 -3.61
N ASN A 31 -16.51 0.97 -2.59
CA ASN A 31 -17.33 2.04 -2.02
C ASN A 31 -16.47 3.02 -1.20
N PRO A 32 -16.30 4.28 -1.63
CA PRO A 32 -15.45 5.25 -0.93
C PRO A 32 -16.01 5.62 0.44
N ALA A 33 -17.33 5.55 0.65
CA ALA A 33 -17.98 5.90 1.90
C ALA A 33 -17.58 4.99 3.09
N THR A 34 -16.99 3.83 2.80
CA THR A 34 -16.51 2.88 3.82
C THR A 34 -15.00 2.71 3.83
N LEU A 35 -14.27 3.43 2.97
CA LEU A 35 -12.82 3.26 2.79
C LEU A 35 -12.03 3.65 4.04
N THR A 36 -12.32 4.79 4.65
CA THR A 36 -11.59 5.27 5.83
C THR A 36 -11.74 4.34 7.02
N ALA A 37 -12.94 3.77 7.22
CA ALA A 37 -13.21 2.83 8.31
C ALA A 37 -12.49 1.47 8.17
N ARG A 38 -11.98 1.14 6.97
CA ARG A 38 -11.24 -0.10 6.67
C ARG A 38 -9.78 0.13 6.28
N SER A 39 -9.35 1.39 6.22
CA SER A 39 -7.97 1.76 5.92
C SER A 39 -7.11 1.53 7.17
N HIS A 40 -5.88 1.04 6.96
CA HIS A 40 -4.87 0.99 8.02
C HIS A 40 -4.11 2.33 8.14
N ALA A 41 -4.12 3.15 7.09
CA ALA A 41 -3.52 4.47 7.08
C ALA A 41 -4.57 5.56 7.35
N GLU A 42 -4.17 6.57 8.11
CA GLU A 42 -4.98 7.76 8.37
C GLU A 42 -4.99 8.70 7.17
N TYR A 43 -6.05 9.53 7.09
CA TYR A 43 -6.07 10.65 6.15
C TYR A 43 -5.27 11.81 6.73
N ASP A 44 -4.28 12.30 5.98
CA ASP A 44 -3.44 13.43 6.38
C ASP A 44 -3.67 14.62 5.43
N GLU A 45 -3.97 15.79 6.01
CA GLU A 45 -4.25 17.04 5.28
C GLU A 45 -3.09 18.05 5.36
N SER A 46 -1.88 17.60 5.69
CA SER A 46 -0.73 18.49 5.83
C SER A 46 -0.45 19.26 4.53
N GLU A 47 -0.26 20.58 4.64
CA GLU A 47 0.08 21.44 3.50
C GLU A 47 1.59 21.63 3.31
N GLU A 48 2.37 21.42 4.37
CA GLU A 48 3.83 21.57 4.33
C GLU A 48 4.50 20.33 3.74
N VAL A 49 5.37 20.52 2.74
CA VAL A 49 6.03 19.40 2.02
C VAL A 49 6.77 18.45 2.97
N GLN A 50 7.47 18.99 3.97
CA GLN A 50 8.17 18.16 4.97
C GLN A 50 7.22 17.35 5.84
N ALA A 51 6.03 17.86 6.13
CA ALA A 51 4.99 17.12 6.84
C ALA A 51 4.36 16.05 5.93
N MET A 52 4.08 16.38 4.67
CA MET A 52 3.59 15.41 3.68
C MET A 52 4.53 14.22 3.51
N ILE A 53 5.84 14.44 3.39
CA ILE A 53 6.83 13.36 3.25
C ILE A 53 6.83 12.48 4.51
N ARG A 54 6.73 13.06 5.70
CA ARG A 54 6.61 12.29 6.96
C ARG A 54 5.34 11.45 7.00
N ALA A 55 4.21 12.03 6.60
CA ALA A 55 2.93 11.33 6.54
C ALA A 55 3.00 10.14 5.56
N ASN A 56 3.56 10.35 4.36
CA ASN A 56 3.75 9.27 3.39
C ASN A 56 4.67 8.17 3.94
N LEU A 57 5.83 8.52 4.51
CA LEU A 57 6.72 7.52 5.14
C LEU A 57 6.01 6.69 6.23
N ILE A 58 5.12 7.29 7.01
CA ILE A 58 4.32 6.57 8.00
C ILE A 58 3.34 5.63 7.30
N ALA A 59 2.65 6.10 6.25
CA ALA A 59 1.72 5.29 5.46
C ALA A 59 2.42 4.09 4.81
N GLU A 60 3.59 4.27 4.19
CA GLU A 60 4.36 3.17 3.58
C GLU A 60 4.73 2.10 4.62
N ARG A 61 5.16 2.51 5.82
CA ARG A 61 5.50 1.56 6.90
C ARG A 61 4.29 0.78 7.39
N VAL A 62 3.12 1.42 7.43
CA VAL A 62 1.86 0.76 7.77
C VAL A 62 1.45 -0.22 6.66
N ALA A 63 1.61 0.15 5.39
CA ALA A 63 1.34 -0.72 4.25
C ALA A 63 2.25 -1.97 4.26
N ILE A 64 3.56 -1.78 4.44
CA ILE A 64 4.54 -2.87 4.57
C ILE A 64 4.14 -3.87 5.65
N GLU A 65 3.80 -3.38 6.85
CA GLU A 65 3.40 -4.26 7.95
C GLU A 65 2.06 -4.95 7.67
N SER A 66 1.11 -4.26 7.04
CA SER A 66 -0.17 -4.85 6.62
C SER A 66 0.05 -6.00 5.64
N TYR A 67 0.88 -5.81 4.60
CA TYR A 67 1.20 -6.86 3.65
C TYR A 67 1.97 -8.01 4.31
N ARG A 68 2.91 -7.73 5.21
CA ARG A 68 3.64 -8.76 5.97
C ARG A 68 2.68 -9.67 6.76
N GLN A 69 1.69 -9.08 7.42
CA GLN A 69 0.66 -9.82 8.16
C GLN A 69 -0.23 -10.66 7.23
N MET A 70 -0.64 -10.11 6.08
CA MET A 70 -1.41 -10.84 5.08
C MET A 70 -0.63 -12.03 4.50
N ILE A 71 0.65 -11.83 4.16
CA ILE A 71 1.56 -12.87 3.66
C ILE A 71 1.68 -14.00 4.68
N ALA A 72 1.87 -13.68 5.96
CA ALA A 72 1.94 -14.66 7.04
C ALA A 72 0.60 -15.40 7.22
N ALA A 73 -0.53 -14.71 7.14
CA ALA A 73 -1.86 -15.30 7.30
C ALA A 73 -2.26 -16.24 6.14
N ILE A 74 -1.88 -15.89 4.91
CA ILE A 74 -2.07 -16.73 3.72
C ILE A 74 -1.19 -17.98 3.83
N GLY A 75 0.08 -17.81 4.22
CA GLY A 75 1.04 -18.90 4.30
C GLY A 75 1.14 -19.69 3.00
N ASP A 76 1.09 -21.02 3.08
CA ASP A 76 1.22 -21.90 1.92
C ASP A 76 -0.12 -22.21 1.21
N LYS A 77 -1.22 -21.60 1.65
CA LYS A 77 -2.57 -21.92 1.13
C LYS A 77 -2.83 -21.38 -0.26
N ASP A 78 -2.21 -20.26 -0.60
CA ASP A 78 -2.37 -19.61 -1.90
C ASP A 78 -1.02 -18.99 -2.33
N PRO A 79 -0.19 -19.75 -3.07
CA PRO A 79 1.12 -19.28 -3.49
C PRO A 79 1.05 -18.08 -4.45
N THR A 80 -0.01 -17.98 -5.26
CA THR A 80 -0.18 -16.88 -6.21
C THR A 80 -0.49 -15.58 -5.50
N THR A 81 -1.46 -15.58 -4.55
CA THR A 81 -1.75 -14.38 -3.75
C THR A 81 -0.53 -14.00 -2.91
N ARG A 82 0.13 -14.98 -2.28
CA ARG A 82 1.34 -14.72 -1.50
C ARG A 82 2.44 -14.07 -2.34
N GLN A 83 2.72 -14.58 -3.53
CA GLN A 83 3.75 -14.02 -4.42
C GLN A 83 3.41 -12.60 -4.88
N MET A 84 2.13 -12.34 -5.19
CA MET A 84 1.66 -11.00 -5.55
C MET A 84 1.89 -10.00 -4.42
N LEU A 85 1.48 -10.34 -3.19
CA LEU A 85 1.65 -9.45 -2.04
C LEU A 85 3.13 -9.22 -1.68
N ILE A 86 4.00 -10.22 -1.87
CA ILE A 86 5.46 -10.03 -1.72
C ILE A 86 5.97 -9.00 -2.73
N GLY A 87 5.50 -9.06 -3.98
CA GLY A 87 5.89 -8.09 -5.01
C GLY A 87 5.45 -6.67 -4.66
N ILE A 88 4.20 -6.49 -4.23
CA ILE A 88 3.69 -5.19 -3.79
C ILE A 88 4.48 -4.67 -2.59
N MET A 89 4.69 -5.50 -1.57
CA MET A 89 5.45 -5.13 -0.37
C MET A 89 6.88 -4.68 -0.70
N ALA A 90 7.53 -5.29 -1.69
CA ALA A 90 8.86 -4.88 -2.13
C ALA A 90 8.86 -3.46 -2.74
N VAL A 91 7.82 -3.08 -3.47
CA VAL A 91 7.66 -1.71 -4.00
C VAL A 91 7.42 -0.73 -2.84
N GLU A 92 6.61 -1.08 -1.84
CA GLU A 92 6.41 -0.20 -0.67
C GLU A 92 7.70 -0.02 0.16
N GLU A 93 8.57 -1.04 0.21
CA GLU A 93 9.89 -0.93 0.83
C GLU A 93 10.79 0.07 0.08
N GLU A 94 10.73 0.11 -1.26
CA GLU A 94 11.41 1.12 -2.08
C GLU A 94 10.82 2.52 -1.80
N HIS A 95 9.49 2.67 -1.82
CA HIS A 95 8.81 3.94 -1.51
C HIS A 95 9.22 4.50 -0.14
N ALA A 96 9.30 3.65 0.89
CA ALA A 96 9.70 4.05 2.22
C ALA A 96 11.16 4.55 2.27
N ASP A 97 12.05 3.95 1.49
CA ASP A 97 13.44 4.40 1.38
C ASP A 97 13.54 5.74 0.64
N ASP A 98 12.76 5.94 -0.43
CA ASP A 98 12.71 7.21 -1.15
C ASP A 98 12.21 8.35 -0.25
N MET A 99 11.14 8.13 0.52
CA MET A 99 10.63 9.13 1.47
C MET A 99 11.64 9.44 2.59
N ARG A 100 12.34 8.41 3.10
CA ARG A 100 13.40 8.60 4.10
C ARG A 100 14.53 9.46 3.54
N ASP A 101 14.98 9.19 2.32
CA ASP A 101 16.08 9.89 1.69
C ASP A 101 15.70 11.34 1.34
N LEU A 102 14.43 11.61 1.06
CA LEU A 102 13.90 12.98 0.91
C LEU A 102 13.89 13.76 2.23
N LEU A 103 13.64 13.11 3.38
CA LEU A 103 13.70 13.76 4.71
C LEU A 103 15.12 14.06 5.19
N ALA A 104 16.10 13.34 4.67
CA ALA A 104 17.51 13.54 5.03
C ALA A 104 18.16 14.72 4.28
N LYS A 105 17.45 15.33 3.32
CA LYS A 105 17.90 16.50 2.54
C LYS A 105 17.38 17.80 3.16
#